data_AF-A0A520ZL16-F1
#
_entry.id   AF-A0A520ZL16-F1
#
_cell.length_a   1.000
_cell.length_b   1.000
_cell.length_c   1.000
_cell.angle_alpha   90.00
_cell.angle_beta   90.00
_cell.angle_gamma   90.00
#
_symmetry.space_group_name_H-M   'P 1'
#
loop_
_entity.id
_entity.type
_entity.pdbx_description
1 polymer ?
#
loop_
_entity_poly.entity_id
_entity_poly.type
_entity_poly.pdbx_seq_one_letter_code
_entity_poly.pdbx_strand_id
1 'polypeptide(L)'
;GVGPLRETLKWGQPAYLSEVPRTGTTVRLGLEGGAPAVLFHCQTTLVDQFRSDFPEAFRFSGNRALVLDEEFDRSALAICVGRALTYHRDKRRQRA
;
A
#
# COMPACT_ATOMS: atom_id res chain seq x y z
N GLY A 1 0.97 -17.27 1.98
CA GLY A 1 1.79 -16.10 1.58
C GLY A 1 1.05 -15.26 0.56
N VAL A 2 1.79 -14.44 -0.22
CA VAL A 2 1.25 -13.64 -1.34
C VAL A 2 1.58 -14.22 -2.72
N GLY A 3 2.30 -15.34 -2.78
CA GLY A 3 2.82 -15.88 -4.04
C GLY A 3 3.86 -14.96 -4.69
N PRO A 4 4.22 -15.19 -5.97
CA PRO A 4 5.14 -14.33 -6.70
C PRO A 4 4.59 -12.89 -6.80
N LEU A 5 5.48 -11.92 -6.63
CA LEU A 5 5.18 -10.52 -6.91
C LEU A 5 5.67 -10.20 -8.33
N ARG A 6 4.82 -9.49 -9.07
CA ARG A 6 5.15 -8.92 -10.36
C ARG A 6 5.44 -7.44 -10.21
N GLU A 7 6.56 -7.01 -10.77
CA GLU A 7 6.85 -5.60 -11.03
C GLU A 7 6.34 -5.23 -12.43
N THR A 8 5.70 -4.08 -12.55
CA THR A 8 5.19 -3.55 -13.81
C THR A 8 5.09 -2.02 -13.73
N LEU A 9 4.75 -1.38 -14.85
CA LEU A 9 4.37 0.02 -14.87
C LEU A 9 2.86 0.16 -14.91
N LYS A 10 2.31 1.04 -14.08
CA LYS A 10 0.94 1.53 -14.19
C LYS A 10 0.95 3.05 -14.15
N TRP A 11 0.37 3.70 -15.16
CA TRP A 11 0.40 5.16 -15.30
C TRP A 11 1.84 5.74 -15.27
N GLY A 12 2.79 5.03 -15.86
CA GLY A 12 4.21 5.41 -15.86
C GLY A 12 4.93 5.25 -14.51
N GLN A 13 4.26 4.71 -13.49
CA GLN A 13 4.81 4.53 -12.14
C GLN A 13 5.14 3.04 -11.89
N PRO A 14 6.26 2.74 -11.19
CA PRO A 14 6.55 1.40 -10.69
C PRO A 14 5.39 0.87 -9.83
N ALA A 15 4.96 -0.34 -10.12
CA ALA A 15 3.80 -0.98 -9.52
C ALA A 15 4.11 -2.44 -9.21
N TYR A 16 3.72 -2.86 -8.00
CA TYR A 16 3.93 -4.20 -7.47
C TYR A 16 2.58 -4.83 -7.12
N LEU A 17 2.37 -6.06 -7.56
CA LEU A 17 1.16 -6.82 -7.26
C LEU A 17 1.45 -8.31 -7.25
N SER A 18 0.66 -9.05 -6.46
CA SER A 18 0.68 -10.51 -6.50
C SER A 18 0.21 -11.02 -7.87
N GLU A 19 0.91 -12.02 -8.40
CA GLU A 19 0.46 -12.78 -9.57
C GLU A 19 -0.70 -13.72 -9.23
N VAL A 20 -0.88 -14.04 -7.95
CA VAL A 20 -1.97 -14.89 -7.48
C VAL A 20 -3.28 -14.07 -7.43
N PRO A 21 -4.31 -14.44 -8.21
CA PRO A 21 -5.54 -13.66 -8.28
C PRO A 21 -6.24 -13.46 -6.93
N ARG A 22 -6.80 -12.27 -6.71
CA ARG A 22 -7.57 -11.91 -5.51
C ARG A 22 -6.81 -12.14 -4.19
N THR A 23 -5.50 -11.92 -4.20
CA THR A 23 -4.63 -12.00 -3.00
C THR A 23 -4.52 -10.65 -2.30
N GLY A 24 -4.14 -9.61 -3.03
CA GLY A 24 -3.93 -8.25 -2.53
C GLY A 24 -4.25 -7.20 -3.58
N THR A 25 -3.99 -5.94 -3.25
CA THR A 25 -4.10 -4.82 -4.16
C THR A 25 -2.73 -4.40 -4.69
N THR A 26 -2.72 -3.61 -5.77
CA THR A 26 -1.47 -3.05 -6.29
C THR A 26 -0.93 -1.98 -5.35
N VAL A 27 0.37 -2.07 -5.04
CA VAL A 27 1.15 -1.01 -4.40
C VAL A 27 1.94 -0.31 -5.50
N ARG A 28 1.96 1.03 -5.53
CA ARG A 28 2.77 1.79 -6.49
C ARG A 28 3.74 2.71 -5.78
N LEU A 29 4.85 3.00 -6.45
CA LEU A 29 5.81 4.02 -6.02
C LEU A 29 5.66 5.22 -6.94
N GLY A 30 5.56 6.42 -6.37
CA GLY A 30 5.36 7.64 -7.16
C GLY A 30 5.76 8.88 -6.39
N LEU A 31 5.28 10.02 -6.87
CA LEU A 31 5.46 11.31 -6.23
C LEU A 31 4.11 11.89 -5.83
N GLU A 32 4.06 12.57 -4.69
CA GLU A 32 2.90 13.30 -4.21
C GLU A 32 3.39 14.67 -3.69
N GLY A 33 2.98 15.75 -4.34
CA GLY A 33 3.49 17.11 -4.03
C GLY A 33 5.00 17.29 -4.23
N GLY A 34 5.62 16.45 -5.07
CA GLY A 34 7.08 16.46 -5.32
C GLY A 34 7.90 15.58 -4.39
N ALA A 35 7.29 14.99 -3.35
CA ALA A 35 7.96 14.06 -2.43
C ALA A 35 7.68 12.59 -2.82
N PRO A 36 8.62 11.66 -2.55
CA PRO A 36 8.39 10.23 -2.72
C PRO A 36 7.18 9.73 -1.93
N ALA A 37 6.38 8.88 -2.54
CA ALA A 37 5.18 8.35 -1.92
C ALA A 37 4.90 6.89 -2.32
N VAL A 38 4.34 6.14 -1.37
CA VAL A 38 3.75 4.83 -1.62
C VAL A 38 2.24 4.99 -1.80
N LEU A 39 1.76 4.54 -2.95
CA LEU A 39 0.38 4.72 -3.38
C LEU A 39 -0.39 3.40 -3.32
N PHE A 40 -1.55 3.45 -2.67
CA PHE A 40 -2.46 2.34 -2.46
C PHE A 40 -3.73 2.50 -3.31
N HIS A 41 -4.53 1.44 -3.37
CA HIS A 41 -5.79 1.45 -4.13
C HIS A 41 -6.85 2.32 -3.42
N CYS A 42 -7.28 3.41 -4.06
CA CYS A 42 -8.16 4.43 -3.47
C CYS A 42 -9.57 3.94 -3.09
N GLN A 43 -10.06 2.85 -3.70
CA GLN A 43 -11.36 2.24 -3.32
C GLN A 43 -11.25 1.26 -2.13
N THR A 44 -10.15 1.30 -1.39
CA THR A 44 -9.97 0.52 -0.15
C THR A 44 -9.88 1.43 1.05
N THR A 45 -10.10 0.87 2.24
CA THR A 45 -9.96 1.56 3.53
C THR A 45 -8.54 1.48 4.09
N LEU A 46 -7.57 1.03 3.29
CA LEU A 46 -6.20 0.75 3.76
C LEU A 46 -5.53 2.00 4.33
N VAL A 47 -5.57 3.11 3.60
CA VAL A 47 -4.92 4.36 4.03
C VAL A 47 -5.59 4.93 5.29
N ASP A 48 -6.91 4.82 5.42
CA ASP A 48 -7.61 5.23 6.64
C ASP A 48 -7.23 4.36 7.84
N GLN A 49 -7.09 3.04 7.64
CA GLN A 49 -6.60 2.14 8.68
C GLN A 49 -5.16 2.43 9.09
N PHE A 50 -4.29 2.71 8.12
CA PHE A 50 -2.89 3.05 8.39
C PHE A 50 -2.79 4.36 9.16
N ARG A 51 -3.66 5.34 8.87
CA ARG A 51 -3.73 6.60 9.63
C ARG A 51 -4.12 6.37 11.09
N SER A 52 -5.00 5.42 11.37
CA SER A 52 -5.38 5.07 12.75
C SER A 52 -4.28 4.29 13.47
N ASP A 53 -3.62 3.36 12.79
CA ASP A 53 -2.61 2.49 13.40
C ASP A 53 -1.24 3.18 13.57
N PHE A 54 -0.92 4.10 12.65
CA PHE A 54 0.37 4.78 12.57
C PHE A 54 0.21 6.30 12.32
N PRO A 55 -0.50 7.03 13.20
CA PRO A 55 -0.88 8.43 12.96
C PRO A 55 0.32 9.38 12.79
N GLU A 56 1.44 9.06 13.42
CA GLU A 56 2.65 9.90 13.43
C GLU A 56 3.78 9.35 12.54
N ALA A 57 3.62 8.16 11.96
CA ALA A 57 4.69 7.51 11.21
C ALA A 57 4.84 8.05 9.77
N PHE A 58 3.78 8.62 9.22
CA PHE A 58 3.73 9.09 7.84
C PHE A 58 2.87 10.34 7.72
N ARG A 59 3.21 11.18 6.74
CA ARG A 59 2.25 12.14 6.20
C ARG A 59 1.32 11.43 5.21
N PHE A 60 0.02 11.54 5.44
CA PHE A 60 -1.00 10.96 4.55
C PHE A 60 -1.52 12.01 3.56
N SER A 61 -1.59 11.68 2.26
CA SER A 61 -2.28 12.51 1.26
C SER A 61 -3.52 11.82 0.71
N GLY A 62 -4.67 12.46 0.91
CA GLY A 62 -5.98 11.93 0.55
C GLY A 62 -6.23 10.53 1.13
N ASN A 63 -6.80 9.65 0.30
CA ASN A 63 -7.13 8.27 0.66
C ASN A 63 -6.21 7.23 -0.02
N ARG A 64 -5.08 7.66 -0.58
CA ARG A 64 -4.25 6.80 -1.43
C ARG A 64 -2.75 6.85 -1.17
N ALA A 65 -2.21 7.85 -0.47
CA ALA A 65 -0.77 8.03 -0.40
C ALA A 65 -0.25 8.08 1.03
N LEU A 66 0.85 7.36 1.26
CA LEU A 66 1.78 7.58 2.36
C LEU A 66 2.99 8.31 1.76
N VAL A 67 3.18 9.57 2.14
CA VAL A 67 4.33 10.39 1.73
C VAL A 67 5.50 10.02 2.65
N LEU A 68 6.66 9.77 2.03
CA LEU A 68 7.88 9.38 2.71
C LEU A 68 8.80 10.60 2.82
N ASP A 69 9.10 11.00 4.05
CA ASP A 69 10.13 11.98 4.35
C ASP A 69 11.52 11.31 4.35
N GLU A 70 12.61 12.07 4.57
CA GLU A 70 13.97 11.50 4.58
C GLU A 70 14.15 10.41 5.65
N GLU A 71 13.51 10.60 6.81
CA GLU A 71 13.40 9.62 7.87
C GLU A 71 11.94 9.15 7.97
N PHE A 72 11.70 7.87 7.67
CA PHE A 72 10.38 7.26 7.80
C PHE A 72 10.48 5.90 8.49
N ASP A 73 9.39 5.50 9.17
CA ASP A 73 9.33 4.22 9.86
C ASP A 73 9.22 3.05 8.85
N ARG A 74 10.35 2.38 8.63
CA ARG A 74 10.45 1.22 7.73
C ARG A 74 9.60 0.04 8.21
N SER A 75 9.44 -0.13 9.52
CA SER A 75 8.65 -1.23 10.10
C SER A 75 7.17 -0.98 9.86
N ALA A 76 6.68 0.23 10.14
CA ALA A 76 5.31 0.62 9.83
C ALA A 76 5.03 0.52 8.33
N LEU A 77 5.98 0.92 7.47
CA LEU A 77 5.82 0.83 6.03
C LEU A 77 5.72 -0.62 5.56
N ALA A 78 6.57 -1.51 6.08
CA ALA A 78 6.52 -2.94 5.77
C ALA A 78 5.16 -3.55 6.15
N ILE A 79 4.58 -3.16 7.28
CA ILE A 79 3.23 -3.58 7.69
C ILE A 79 2.18 -3.06 6.69
N CYS A 80 2.24 -1.78 6.30
CA CYS A 80 1.30 -1.19 5.35
C CYS A 80 1.35 -1.89 3.98
N VAL A 81 2.55 -2.11 3.44
CA VAL A 81 2.76 -2.84 2.18
C VAL A 81 2.27 -4.28 2.30
N GLY A 82 2.59 -4.96 3.41
CA GLY A 82 2.13 -6.32 3.69
C GLY A 82 0.61 -6.43 3.66
N ARG A 83 -0.10 -5.53 4.35
CA ARG A 83 -1.58 -5.49 4.39
C ARG A 83 -2.18 -5.19 3.02
N ALA A 84 -1.56 -4.32 2.23
CA ALA A 84 -2.02 -4.08 0.86
C ALA A 84 -1.90 -5.34 0.00
N LEU A 85 -0.75 -6.03 0.07
CA LEU A 85 -0.49 -7.25 -0.69
C LEU A 85 -1.31 -8.47 -0.21
N THR A 86 -1.97 -8.40 0.95
CA THR A 86 -2.86 -9.46 1.47
C THR A 86 -4.34 -9.06 1.56
N TYR A 87 -4.70 -7.84 1.15
CA TYR A 87 -6.03 -7.24 1.36
C TYR A 87 -7.21 -8.15 0.97
N HIS A 88 -7.23 -8.69 -0.24
CA HIS A 88 -8.37 -9.49 -0.73
C HIS A 88 -8.43 -10.88 -0.08
N ARG A 89 -7.27 -11.47 0.23
CA ARG A 89 -7.18 -12.73 0.97
C ARG A 89 -7.75 -12.56 2.37
N ASP A 90 -7.35 -11.51 3.08
CA ASP A 90 -7.75 -11.28 4.47
C ASP A 90 -9.24 -10.88 4.55
N LYS A 91 -9.72 -10.05 3.62
CA LYS A 91 -11.15 -9.73 3.47
C LYS A 91 -12.02 -10.97 3.22
N ARG A 92 -11.51 -11.97 2.50
CA ARG A 92 -12.21 -13.25 2.27
C ARG A 92 -12.29 -14.08 3.55
N ARG A 93 -11.19 -14.14 4.31
CA ARG A 93 -11.12 -14.87 5.58
C ARG A 93 -12.06 -14.29 6.64
N GLN A 94 -12.25 -12.97 6.67
CA GLN A 94 -13.17 -12.29 7.61
C GLN A 94 -14.66 -12.53 7.30
N ARG A 95 -14.98 -13.03 6.09
CA ARG A 95 -16.36 -13.29 5.65
C ARG A 95 -16.76 -14.77 5.73
N ALA A 96 -15.80 -15.65 6.00
CA ALA A 96 -16.00 -17.07 6.20
C ALA A 96 -16.28 -17.34 7.68
#